data_AF-A0A7Y5KED0-F1
#
_entry.id   AF-A0A7Y5KED0-F1
#
_cell.length_a   1.000
_cell.length_b   1.000
_cell.length_c   1.000
_cell.angle_alpha   90.00
_cell.angle_beta   90.00
_cell.angle_gamma   90.00
#
_symmetry.space_group_name_H-M   'P 1'
#
loop_
_entity.id
_entity.type
_entity.pdbx_description
1 polymer ?
#
loop_
_entity_poly.entity_id
_entity_poly.type
_entity_poly.pdbx_seq_one_letter_code
_entity_poly.pdbx_strand_id
1 'polypeptide(L)'
;KYGNKNTNTRITGTTPNYGEVRNVAAVQGRYFTPQEELTRARVCVIGSTVRDNLFDPNEDPIGKTARISRMNFQVIGVLETKGQSGGWMNPDDQILIPLATAQMRLFGVDYISNSAIQVVDAAMMEKAFYDVERILRRQHRLRDTQDNDFNIRNQADIISTLTSSTQTFTTLLAGIAGVSLLVGGIGIMNIMLVSVTERTREIGVRKAVGARRRDIMMQFLMEALTLSLIGGTLGVLAGISASHLLARLADWNTLISPESIAISFLFAAAVGIVFGLYPARRAALQDTIVALRYE
;
A
#
# COMPACT_ATOMS: atom_id res chain seq x y z
N LYS A 1 -18.19 -17.77 -23.82
CA LYS A 1 -18.94 -17.25 -24.98
C LYS A 1 -20.39 -17.00 -24.59
N TYR A 2 -20.94 -15.85 -24.97
CA TYR A 2 -22.37 -15.52 -24.86
C TYR A 2 -22.77 -14.74 -26.13
N GLY A 3 -23.82 -15.18 -26.84
CA GLY A 3 -24.16 -14.64 -28.15
C GLY A 3 -22.98 -14.63 -29.13
N ASN A 4 -22.66 -13.45 -29.66
CA ASN A 4 -21.51 -13.21 -30.54
C ASN A 4 -20.22 -12.82 -29.81
N LYS A 5 -20.25 -12.65 -28.48
CA LYS A 5 -19.08 -12.26 -27.67
C LYS A 5 -18.33 -13.48 -27.13
N ASN A 6 -17.00 -13.43 -27.20
CA ASN A 6 -16.12 -14.46 -26.67
C ASN A 6 -14.98 -13.84 -25.87
N THR A 7 -14.59 -14.50 -24.78
CA THR A 7 -13.45 -14.09 -23.95
C THR A 7 -12.68 -15.34 -23.52
N ASN A 8 -11.39 -15.18 -23.25
CA ASN A 8 -10.55 -16.21 -22.65
C ASN A 8 -10.32 -15.83 -21.19
N THR A 9 -10.85 -16.64 -20.27
CA THR A 9 -10.83 -16.38 -18.82
C THR A 9 -10.45 -17.66 -18.11
N ARG A 10 -9.95 -17.53 -16.88
CA ARG A 10 -9.69 -18.68 -16.02
C ARG A 10 -10.99 -19.32 -15.54
N ILE A 11 -11.03 -20.65 -15.56
CA ILE A 11 -12.14 -21.43 -14.98
C ILE A 11 -11.61 -22.12 -13.72
N THR A 12 -12.30 -21.92 -12.60
CA THR A 12 -11.89 -22.47 -11.30
C THR A 12 -13.03 -23.31 -10.74
N GLY A 13 -12.77 -24.60 -10.51
CA GLY A 13 -13.64 -25.47 -9.73
C GLY A 13 -13.48 -25.18 -8.25
N THR A 14 -14.56 -24.85 -7.56
CA THR A 14 -14.54 -24.42 -6.16
C THR A 14 -15.65 -25.08 -5.36
N THR A 15 -15.50 -25.10 -4.05
CA THR A 15 -16.54 -25.55 -3.11
C THR A 15 -17.51 -24.41 -2.77
N PRO A 16 -18.73 -24.71 -2.28
CA PRO A 16 -19.73 -23.68 -1.94
C PRO A 16 -19.23 -22.60 -0.96
N ASN A 17 -18.33 -22.95 -0.04
CA ASN A 17 -17.75 -22.06 0.97
C ASN A 17 -16.59 -21.19 0.45
N TYR A 18 -16.32 -21.18 -0.86
CA TYR A 18 -15.23 -20.40 -1.43
C TYR A 18 -15.32 -18.91 -1.10
N GLY A 19 -16.53 -18.33 -1.16
CA GLY A 19 -16.76 -16.92 -0.86
C GLY A 19 -16.36 -16.54 0.57
N GLU A 20 -16.66 -17.41 1.55
CA GLU A 20 -16.29 -17.22 2.95
C GLU A 20 -14.77 -17.31 3.14
N VAL A 21 -14.15 -18.37 2.62
CA VAL A 21 -12.71 -18.65 2.80
C VAL A 21 -11.84 -17.60 2.11
N ARG A 22 -12.26 -17.09 0.94
CA ARG A 22 -11.51 -16.08 0.17
C ARG A 22 -11.99 -14.65 0.43
N ASN A 23 -12.97 -14.48 1.31
CA ASN A 23 -13.64 -13.20 1.59
C ASN A 23 -14.06 -12.50 0.29
N VAL A 24 -14.68 -13.22 -0.64
CA VAL A 24 -15.20 -12.68 -1.91
C VAL A 24 -16.70 -12.78 -1.89
N ALA A 25 -17.39 -11.64 -1.82
CA ALA A 25 -18.84 -11.60 -1.87
C ALA A 25 -19.37 -11.64 -3.31
N ALA A 26 -20.58 -12.17 -3.48
CA ALA A 26 -21.34 -12.01 -4.72
C ALA A 26 -22.15 -10.70 -4.62
N VAL A 27 -21.87 -9.74 -5.50
CA VAL A 27 -22.60 -8.45 -5.56
C VAL A 27 -24.00 -8.66 -6.12
N GLN A 28 -24.15 -9.61 -7.04
CA GLN A 28 -25.44 -9.97 -7.62
C GLN A 28 -25.63 -11.48 -7.56
N GLY A 29 -26.86 -11.92 -7.33
CA GLY A 29 -27.21 -13.33 -7.28
C GLY A 29 -26.67 -14.03 -6.03
N ARG A 30 -26.14 -15.25 -6.21
CA ARG A 30 -25.66 -16.11 -5.12
C ARG A 30 -24.54 -17.04 -5.55
N TYR A 31 -23.85 -17.62 -4.56
CA TYR A 31 -23.03 -18.81 -4.76
C TYR A 31 -23.88 -20.06 -4.97
N PHE A 32 -23.25 -21.11 -5.52
CA PHE A 32 -23.87 -22.42 -5.66
C PHE A 32 -23.98 -23.12 -4.29
N THR A 33 -25.03 -23.90 -4.12
CA THR A 33 -25.35 -24.61 -2.88
C THR A 33 -24.63 -25.96 -2.79
N PRO A 34 -24.53 -26.56 -1.59
CA PRO A 34 -24.02 -27.93 -1.44
C PRO A 34 -24.79 -28.96 -2.27
N GLN A 35 -26.09 -28.76 -2.49
CA GLN A 35 -26.89 -29.66 -3.33
C GLN A 35 -26.53 -29.54 -4.83
N GLU A 36 -26.25 -28.33 -5.30
CA GLU A 36 -25.78 -28.08 -6.67
C GLU A 36 -24.37 -28.65 -6.92
N GLU A 37 -23.51 -28.63 -5.89
CA GLU A 37 -22.22 -29.31 -5.89
C GLU A 37 -22.39 -30.83 -6.05
N LEU A 38 -23.21 -31.46 -5.19
CA LEU A 38 -23.47 -32.90 -5.22
C LEU A 38 -24.11 -33.38 -6.53
N THR A 39 -25.06 -32.63 -7.06
CA THR A 39 -25.77 -32.95 -8.32
C THR A 39 -24.98 -32.60 -9.57
N ARG A 40 -23.78 -32.03 -9.42
CA ARG A 40 -22.93 -31.56 -10.53
C ARG A 40 -23.70 -30.60 -11.45
N ALA A 41 -24.42 -29.67 -10.83
CA ALA A 41 -25.22 -28.68 -11.52
C ALA A 41 -24.34 -27.84 -12.48
N ARG A 42 -24.92 -27.45 -13.62
CA ARG A 42 -24.25 -26.59 -14.61
C ARG A 42 -24.53 -25.13 -14.31
N VAL A 43 -24.05 -24.68 -13.16
CA VAL A 43 -24.17 -23.29 -12.70
C VAL A 43 -22.79 -22.66 -12.60
N CYS A 44 -22.70 -21.35 -12.80
CA CYS A 44 -21.46 -20.60 -12.64
C CYS A 44 -21.68 -19.25 -11.97
N VAL A 45 -20.63 -18.78 -11.29
CA VAL A 45 -20.50 -17.44 -10.75
C VAL A 45 -19.36 -16.76 -11.51
N ILE A 46 -19.59 -15.55 -12.03
CA ILE A 46 -18.63 -14.86 -12.90
C ILE A 46 -17.97 -13.68 -12.20
N GLY A 47 -16.68 -13.44 -12.46
CA GLY A 47 -16.00 -12.22 -12.04
C GLY A 47 -16.47 -10.98 -12.82
N SER A 48 -16.20 -9.79 -12.29
CA SER A 48 -16.64 -8.52 -12.89
C SER A 48 -16.04 -8.29 -14.27
N THR A 49 -14.76 -8.61 -14.47
CA THR A 49 -14.10 -8.52 -15.79
C THR A 49 -14.79 -9.43 -16.82
N VAL A 50 -15.19 -10.64 -16.42
CA VAL A 50 -15.91 -11.57 -17.30
C VAL A 50 -17.30 -11.05 -17.64
N ARG A 51 -17.99 -10.44 -16.66
CA ARG A 51 -19.30 -9.80 -16.86
C ARG A 51 -19.21 -8.69 -17.90
N ASP A 52 -18.23 -7.79 -17.76
CA ASP A 52 -18.06 -6.64 -18.66
C ASP A 52 -17.67 -7.07 -20.07
N ASN A 53 -16.89 -8.15 -20.20
CA ASN A 53 -16.49 -8.69 -21.50
C ASN A 53 -17.59 -9.47 -22.23
N LEU A 54 -18.48 -10.17 -21.50
CA LEU A 54 -19.48 -11.07 -22.10
C LEU A 54 -20.88 -10.48 -22.22
N PHE A 55 -21.26 -9.52 -21.37
CA PHE A 55 -22.61 -8.95 -21.32
C PHE A 55 -22.56 -7.46 -21.64
N ASP A 56 -23.68 -6.89 -22.11
CA ASP A 56 -23.76 -5.44 -22.28
C ASP A 56 -23.88 -4.72 -20.92
N PRO A 57 -23.43 -3.45 -20.79
CA PRO A 57 -23.39 -2.74 -19.50
C PRO A 57 -24.74 -2.65 -18.76
N ASN A 58 -25.85 -2.70 -19.48
CA ASN A 58 -27.21 -2.65 -18.92
C ASN A 58 -27.91 -4.02 -18.90
N GLU A 59 -27.20 -5.08 -19.27
CA GLU A 59 -27.75 -6.42 -19.35
C GLU A 59 -27.52 -7.17 -18.04
N ASP A 60 -28.59 -7.67 -17.41
CA ASP A 60 -28.49 -8.54 -16.24
C ASP A 60 -27.96 -9.93 -16.68
N PRO A 61 -26.79 -10.38 -16.18
CA PRO A 61 -26.25 -11.68 -16.50
C PRO A 61 -26.93 -12.84 -15.75
N ILE A 62 -27.64 -12.57 -14.65
CA ILE A 62 -28.23 -13.61 -13.80
C ILE A 62 -29.32 -14.37 -14.57
N GLY A 63 -29.31 -15.69 -14.42
CA GLY A 63 -30.25 -16.60 -15.08
C GLY A 63 -29.89 -16.94 -16.53
N LYS A 64 -28.95 -16.23 -17.15
CA LYS A 64 -28.54 -16.45 -18.54
C LYS A 64 -27.57 -17.61 -18.67
N THR A 65 -27.53 -18.19 -19.86
CA THR A 65 -26.66 -19.32 -20.16
C THR A 65 -25.40 -18.87 -20.88
N ALA A 66 -24.26 -18.99 -20.21
CA ALA A 66 -22.94 -18.79 -20.81
C ALA A 66 -22.36 -20.14 -21.24
N ARG A 67 -21.75 -20.18 -22.43
CA ARG A 67 -21.04 -21.36 -22.90
C ARG A 67 -19.60 -21.32 -22.43
N ILE A 68 -19.23 -22.30 -21.60
CA ILE A 68 -17.88 -22.53 -21.08
C ILE A 68 -17.33 -23.77 -21.78
N SER A 69 -16.22 -23.60 -22.50
CA SER A 69 -15.69 -24.63 -23.41
C SER A 69 -16.76 -25.13 -24.39
N ARG A 70 -17.28 -26.35 -24.21
CA ARG A 70 -18.32 -26.97 -25.05
C ARG A 70 -19.67 -27.14 -24.34
N MET A 71 -19.81 -26.62 -23.13
CA MET A 71 -21.00 -26.85 -22.30
C MET A 71 -21.67 -25.54 -21.89
N ASN A 72 -22.97 -25.63 -21.67
CA ASN A 72 -23.82 -24.53 -21.25
C ASN A 72 -23.93 -24.51 -19.72
N PHE A 73 -23.63 -23.34 -19.12
CA PHE A 73 -23.73 -23.07 -17.70
C PHE A 73 -24.65 -21.88 -17.46
N GLN A 74 -25.53 -21.99 -16.47
CA GLN A 74 -26.37 -20.88 -16.05
C GLN A 74 -25.61 -19.98 -15.07
N VAL A 75 -25.57 -18.68 -15.36
CA VAL A 75 -24.98 -17.68 -14.47
C VAL A 75 -25.93 -17.45 -13.30
N ILE A 76 -25.46 -17.68 -12.08
CA ILE A 76 -26.25 -17.53 -10.84
C ILE A 76 -25.72 -16.43 -9.92
N GLY A 77 -24.54 -15.89 -10.20
CA GLY A 77 -23.96 -14.81 -9.42
C GLY A 77 -22.85 -14.05 -10.14
N VAL A 78 -22.60 -12.82 -9.67
CA VAL A 78 -21.48 -11.97 -10.10
C VAL A 78 -20.67 -11.58 -8.87
N LEU A 79 -19.35 -11.77 -8.92
CA LEU A 79 -18.43 -11.43 -7.82
C LEU A 79 -18.23 -9.92 -7.69
N GLU A 80 -17.88 -9.48 -6.49
CA GLU A 80 -17.37 -8.13 -6.25
C GLU A 80 -16.07 -7.86 -7.01
N THR A 81 -15.92 -6.64 -7.50
CA THR A 81 -14.67 -6.17 -8.11
C THR A 81 -13.65 -5.94 -7.01
N LYS A 82 -12.57 -6.72 -7.00
CA LYS A 82 -11.43 -6.49 -6.10
C LYS A 82 -10.33 -5.66 -6.74
N GLY A 83 -10.34 -5.53 -8.06
CA GLY A 83 -9.30 -4.86 -8.83
C GLY A 83 -8.02 -5.70 -8.88
N GLN A 84 -7.19 -5.42 -9.89
CA GLN A 84 -5.88 -6.04 -10.00
C GLN A 84 -4.90 -5.38 -9.02
N SER A 85 -4.79 -5.92 -7.81
CA SER A 85 -3.79 -5.49 -6.83
C SER A 85 -2.41 -6.05 -7.20
N GLY A 86 -1.73 -5.45 -8.18
CA GLY A 86 -0.29 -5.57 -8.43
C GLY A 86 0.27 -6.97 -8.75
N GLY A 87 -0.58 -8.00 -8.87
CA GLY A 87 -0.20 -9.35 -9.25
C GLY A 87 -0.41 -9.62 -10.74
N TRP A 88 0.31 -10.61 -11.27
CA TRP A 88 0.15 -11.13 -12.64
C TRP A 88 -1.22 -11.77 -12.91
N MET A 89 -2.04 -11.98 -11.87
CA MET A 89 -3.33 -12.66 -11.97
C MET A 89 -4.45 -11.74 -11.54
N ASN A 90 -5.41 -11.51 -12.44
CA ASN A 90 -6.59 -10.71 -12.17
C ASN A 90 -7.65 -11.58 -11.45
N PRO A 91 -7.97 -11.32 -10.16
CA PRO A 91 -9.00 -12.07 -9.43
C PRO A 91 -10.41 -11.83 -9.99
N ASP A 92 -10.59 -10.77 -10.77
CA ASP A 92 -11.87 -10.40 -11.40
C ASP A 92 -12.07 -11.08 -12.77
N ASP A 93 -11.03 -11.68 -13.35
CA ASP A 93 -11.08 -12.44 -14.61
C ASP A 93 -11.10 -13.96 -14.36
N GLN A 94 -12.18 -14.41 -13.71
CA GLN A 94 -12.40 -15.82 -13.46
C GLN A 94 -13.88 -16.21 -13.51
N ILE A 95 -14.13 -17.48 -13.80
CA ILE A 95 -15.44 -18.12 -13.66
C ILE A 95 -15.34 -19.23 -12.62
N LEU A 96 -16.18 -19.17 -11.61
CA LEU A 96 -16.31 -20.19 -10.58
C LEU A 96 -17.44 -21.15 -10.93
N ILE A 97 -17.17 -22.45 -10.78
CA ILE A 97 -18.14 -23.51 -10.97
C ILE A 97 -18.00 -24.54 -9.83
N PRO A 98 -19.03 -25.37 -9.59
CA PRO A 98 -18.93 -26.47 -8.64
C PRO A 98 -17.72 -27.38 -8.92
N LEU A 99 -16.97 -27.77 -7.89
CA LEU A 99 -15.73 -28.55 -8.00
C LEU A 99 -15.98 -29.89 -8.69
N ALA A 100 -17.03 -30.61 -8.28
CA ALA A 100 -17.45 -31.88 -8.86
C ALA A 100 -17.85 -31.72 -10.33
N THR A 101 -18.45 -30.59 -10.71
CA THR A 101 -18.75 -30.27 -12.12
C THR A 101 -17.46 -30.02 -12.90
N ALA A 102 -16.50 -29.29 -12.35
CA ALA A 102 -15.21 -29.02 -12.98
C ALA A 102 -14.41 -30.31 -13.22
N GLN A 103 -14.24 -31.12 -12.17
CA GLN A 103 -13.50 -32.38 -12.20
C GLN A 103 -14.09 -33.37 -13.20
N MET A 104 -15.40 -33.64 -13.11
CA MET A 104 -16.03 -34.72 -13.88
C MET A 104 -16.43 -34.33 -15.29
N ARG A 105 -16.82 -33.07 -15.54
CA ARG A 105 -17.40 -32.67 -16.83
C ARG A 105 -16.47 -31.84 -17.70
N LEU A 106 -15.53 -31.09 -17.11
CA LEU A 106 -14.65 -30.20 -17.87
C LEU A 106 -13.23 -30.76 -17.99
N PHE A 107 -12.61 -31.11 -16.86
CA PHE A 107 -11.19 -31.45 -16.82
C PHE A 107 -10.92 -32.95 -16.88
N GLY A 108 -11.86 -33.79 -16.45
CA GLY A 108 -11.68 -35.24 -16.42
C GLY A 108 -10.59 -35.69 -15.44
N VAL A 109 -10.47 -35.01 -14.31
CA VAL A 109 -9.44 -35.26 -13.27
C VAL A 109 -10.10 -35.55 -11.93
N ASP A 110 -9.43 -36.33 -11.09
CA ASP A 110 -9.86 -36.71 -9.73
C ASP A 110 -9.01 -36.07 -8.62
N TYR A 111 -8.02 -35.25 -8.98
CA TYR A 111 -7.18 -34.50 -8.04
C TYR A 111 -7.59 -33.03 -7.92
N ILE A 112 -7.09 -32.37 -6.87
CA ILE A 112 -7.19 -30.92 -6.68
C ILE A 112 -5.82 -30.28 -6.84
N SER A 113 -5.77 -29.08 -7.41
CA SER A 113 -4.52 -28.34 -7.62
C SER A 113 -4.16 -27.42 -6.44
N ASN A 114 -5.15 -26.97 -5.68
CA ASN A 114 -4.95 -26.13 -4.50
C ASN A 114 -6.12 -26.30 -3.52
N SER A 115 -5.85 -26.15 -2.23
CA SER A 115 -6.87 -26.08 -1.18
C SER A 115 -6.66 -24.80 -0.37
N ALA A 116 -7.73 -24.08 -0.09
CA ALA A 116 -7.71 -22.93 0.79
C ALA A 116 -8.42 -23.27 2.09
N ILE A 117 -7.78 -22.98 3.21
CA ILE A 117 -8.28 -23.28 4.55
C ILE A 117 -8.29 -21.97 5.33
N GLN A 118 -9.43 -21.64 5.93
CA GLN A 118 -9.56 -20.50 6.82
C GLN A 118 -9.44 -20.99 8.27
N VAL A 119 -8.52 -20.40 9.02
CA VAL A 119 -8.34 -20.69 10.45
C VAL A 119 -9.29 -19.79 11.25
N VAL A 120 -9.86 -20.33 12.32
CA VAL A 120 -10.83 -19.63 13.18
C VAL A 120 -10.21 -18.41 13.87
N ASP A 121 -8.94 -18.53 14.28
CA ASP A 121 -8.19 -17.47 14.97
C ASP A 121 -6.75 -17.41 14.43
N ALA A 122 -6.23 -16.21 14.25
CA ALA A 122 -4.85 -15.97 13.87
C ALA A 122 -3.84 -16.54 14.88
N ALA A 123 -4.18 -16.57 16.18
CA ALA A 123 -3.33 -17.16 17.22
C ALA A 123 -3.14 -18.68 17.06
N MET A 124 -4.04 -19.35 16.33
CA MET A 124 -3.99 -20.79 16.10
C MET A 124 -3.29 -21.16 14.79
N MET A 125 -2.74 -20.19 14.06
CA MET A 125 -2.18 -20.41 12.71
C MET A 125 -1.07 -21.46 12.69
N GLU A 126 -0.12 -21.37 13.63
CA GLU A 126 1.00 -22.32 13.73
C GLU A 126 0.51 -23.74 14.04
N LYS A 127 -0.41 -23.86 15.01
CA LYS A 127 -1.01 -25.15 15.35
C LYS A 127 -1.80 -25.74 14.17
N ALA A 128 -2.59 -24.91 13.49
CA ALA A 128 -3.37 -25.32 12.32
C ALA A 128 -2.46 -25.78 11.17
N PHE A 129 -1.31 -25.12 10.97
CA PHE A 129 -0.31 -25.54 9.99
C PHE A 129 0.17 -26.98 10.25
N TYR A 130 0.61 -27.27 11.48
CA TYR A 130 1.06 -28.62 11.85
C TYR A 130 -0.05 -29.66 11.79
N ASP A 131 -1.26 -29.30 12.21
CA ASP A 131 -2.42 -30.19 12.13
C ASP A 131 -2.77 -30.55 10.68
N VAL A 132 -2.79 -29.56 9.78
CA VAL A 132 -3.03 -29.78 8.34
C VAL A 132 -1.92 -30.62 7.72
N GLU A 133 -0.64 -30.33 8.02
CA GLU A 133 0.49 -31.12 7.54
C GLU A 133 0.35 -32.59 7.95
N ARG A 134 0.08 -32.84 9.24
CA ARG A 134 -0.09 -34.19 9.77
C ARG A 134 -1.26 -34.92 9.11
N ILE A 135 -2.39 -34.25 8.90
CA ILE A 135 -3.57 -34.82 8.22
C ILE A 135 -3.22 -35.20 6.78
N LEU A 136 -2.57 -34.29 6.04
CA LEU A 136 -2.20 -34.52 4.64
C LEU A 136 -1.15 -35.65 4.52
N ARG A 137 -0.09 -35.66 5.35
CA ARG A 137 0.90 -36.76 5.34
C ARG A 137 0.22 -38.12 5.56
N ARG A 138 -0.72 -38.20 6.50
CA ARG A 138 -1.48 -39.43 6.77
C ARG A 138 -2.38 -39.81 5.59
N GLN A 139 -3.08 -38.85 5.00
CA GLN A 139 -3.98 -39.08 3.86
C GLN A 139 -3.22 -39.51 2.60
N HIS A 140 -2.04 -38.94 2.37
CA HIS A 140 -1.12 -39.29 1.29
C HIS A 140 -0.26 -40.53 1.60
N ARG A 141 -0.41 -41.10 2.80
CA ARG A 141 0.32 -42.29 3.28
C ARG A 141 1.85 -42.12 3.23
N LEU A 142 2.33 -40.91 3.52
CA LEU A 142 3.76 -40.59 3.56
C LEU A 142 4.39 -41.14 4.83
N ARG A 143 5.60 -41.71 4.70
CA ARG A 143 6.41 -42.15 5.85
C ARG A 143 7.03 -40.96 6.56
N ASP A 144 7.42 -41.10 7.83
CA ASP A 144 8.04 -40.00 8.60
C ASP A 144 9.32 -39.46 7.97
N THR A 145 10.07 -40.30 7.27
CA THR A 145 11.32 -39.93 6.59
C THR A 145 11.12 -39.46 5.14
N GLN A 146 9.89 -39.44 4.64
CA GLN A 146 9.59 -39.03 3.27
C GLN A 146 9.29 -37.53 3.22
N ASP A 147 9.77 -36.86 2.17
CA ASP A 147 9.46 -35.46 1.92
C ASP A 147 7.97 -35.26 1.58
N ASN A 148 7.44 -34.06 1.88
CA ASN A 148 6.06 -33.71 1.55
C ASN A 148 5.89 -33.55 0.03
N ASP A 149 4.83 -34.13 -0.53
CA ASP A 149 4.42 -33.96 -1.92
C ASP A 149 3.47 -32.75 -2.12
N PHE A 150 3.18 -32.02 -1.04
CA PHE A 150 2.36 -30.81 -1.01
C PHE A 150 3.14 -29.64 -0.41
N ASN A 151 2.69 -28.42 -0.71
CA ASN A 151 3.23 -27.21 -0.13
C ASN A 151 2.13 -26.46 0.62
N ILE A 152 2.33 -26.24 1.93
CA ILE A 152 1.43 -25.42 2.74
C ILE A 152 2.03 -24.02 2.80
N ARG A 153 1.24 -23.02 2.45
CA ARG A 153 1.63 -21.61 2.55
C ARG A 153 0.71 -20.89 3.50
N ASN A 154 1.30 -20.24 4.49
CA ASN A 154 0.59 -19.32 5.35
C ASN A 154 0.55 -17.93 4.70
N GLN A 155 -0.66 -17.44 4.42
CA GLN A 155 -0.83 -16.11 3.85
C GLN A 155 -0.34 -15.00 4.81
N ALA A 156 -0.40 -15.25 6.14
CA ALA A 156 0.08 -14.30 7.14
C ALA A 156 1.61 -14.10 7.05
N ASP A 157 2.37 -15.14 6.72
CA ASP A 157 3.83 -15.04 6.58
C ASP A 157 4.23 -14.24 5.33
N ILE A 158 3.45 -14.35 4.25
CA ILE A 158 3.67 -13.54 3.05
C ILE A 158 3.42 -12.06 3.37
N ILE A 159 2.31 -11.76 4.04
CA ILE A 159 1.97 -10.38 4.42
C ILE A 159 3.02 -9.83 5.39
N SER A 160 3.40 -10.59 6.42
CA SER A 160 4.40 -10.14 7.40
C SER A 160 5.76 -9.90 6.76
N THR A 161 6.17 -10.73 5.79
CA THR A 161 7.42 -10.55 5.03
C THR A 161 7.38 -9.28 4.18
N LEU A 162 6.27 -9.03 3.47
CA LEU A 162 6.07 -7.80 2.69
C LEU A 162 6.07 -6.57 3.59
N THR A 163 5.31 -6.59 4.69
CA THR A 163 5.27 -5.50 5.67
C THR A 163 6.65 -5.23 6.27
N SER A 164 7.40 -6.29 6.62
CA SER A 164 8.77 -6.15 7.16
C SER A 164 9.73 -5.54 6.15
N SER A 165 9.61 -5.94 4.88
CA SER A 165 10.43 -5.41 3.78
C SER A 165 10.11 -3.94 3.53
N THR A 166 8.82 -3.59 3.42
CA THR A 166 8.36 -2.20 3.31
C THR A 166 8.84 -1.38 4.50
N GLN A 167 8.70 -1.86 5.73
CA GLN A 167 9.17 -1.17 6.93
C GLN A 167 10.69 -0.94 6.91
N THR A 168 11.45 -1.91 6.41
CA THR A 168 12.90 -1.78 6.25
C THR A 168 13.24 -0.67 5.26
N PHE A 169 12.62 -0.65 4.08
CA PHE A 169 12.82 0.41 3.10
C PHE A 169 12.37 1.77 3.63
N THR A 170 11.23 1.85 4.32
CA THR A 170 10.75 3.07 4.96
C THR A 170 11.75 3.59 5.98
N THR A 171 12.34 2.70 6.80
CA THR A 171 13.35 3.08 7.80
C THR A 171 14.64 3.56 7.15
N LEU A 172 15.09 2.90 6.08
CA LEU A 172 16.26 3.34 5.30
C LEU A 172 16.04 4.71 4.67
N LEU A 173 14.89 4.93 4.03
CA LEU A 173 14.53 6.21 3.42
C LEU A 173 14.40 7.31 4.48
N ALA A 174 13.81 7.01 5.64
CA ALA A 174 13.75 7.93 6.77
C ALA A 174 15.16 8.29 7.29
N GLY A 175 16.08 7.33 7.33
CA GLY A 175 17.48 7.56 7.68
C GLY A 175 18.18 8.48 6.69
N ILE A 176 18.04 8.21 5.38
CA ILE A 176 18.61 9.07 4.31
C ILE A 176 18.02 10.48 4.41
N ALA A 177 16.69 10.59 4.55
CA ALA A 177 16.02 11.88 4.73
C ALA A 177 16.54 12.62 5.97
N GLY A 178 16.76 11.91 7.09
CA GLY A 178 17.34 12.47 8.30
C GLY A 178 18.77 13.01 8.10
N VAL A 179 19.62 12.28 7.36
CA VAL A 179 20.97 12.76 7.02
C VAL A 179 20.91 13.98 6.10
N SER A 180 20.08 13.95 5.06
CA SER A 180 19.87 15.10 4.17
C SER A 180 19.36 16.32 4.92
N LEU A 181 18.52 16.11 5.92
CA LEU A 181 18.00 17.16 6.79
C LEU A 181 19.10 17.76 7.67
N LEU A 182 19.96 16.95 8.27
CA LEU A 182 21.10 17.44 9.05
C LEU A 182 22.02 18.30 8.19
N VAL A 183 22.35 17.84 6.98
CA VAL A 183 23.18 18.60 6.03
C VAL A 183 22.50 19.92 5.64
N GLY A 184 21.20 19.88 5.32
CA GLY A 184 20.42 21.08 5.01
C GLY A 184 20.33 22.05 6.19
N GLY A 185 20.13 21.55 7.40
CA GLY A 185 20.08 22.33 8.63
C GLY A 185 21.41 23.00 8.94
N ILE A 186 22.54 22.31 8.77
CA ILE A 186 23.87 22.90 8.87
C ILE A 186 24.04 24.03 7.84
N GLY A 187 23.51 23.86 6.63
CA GLY A 187 23.46 24.91 5.61
C GLY A 187 22.73 26.17 6.07
N ILE A 188 21.53 26.01 6.64
CA ILE A 188 20.77 27.12 7.23
C ILE A 188 21.58 27.81 8.33
N MET A 189 22.17 27.03 9.24
CA MET A 189 22.99 27.56 10.33
C MET A 189 24.17 28.39 9.81
N ASN A 190 24.87 27.90 8.78
CA ASN A 190 26.04 28.58 8.21
C ASN A 190 25.65 29.89 7.52
N ILE A 191 24.60 29.88 6.70
CA ILE A 191 24.10 31.11 6.04
C ILE A 191 23.69 32.12 7.10
N MET A 192 23.00 31.69 8.16
CA MET A 192 22.60 32.57 9.26
C MET A 192 23.79 33.11 10.04
N LEU A 193 24.84 32.31 10.29
CA LEU A 193 26.06 32.79 10.94
C LEU A 193 26.76 33.89 10.12
N VAL A 194 26.87 33.69 8.80
CA VAL A 194 27.44 34.68 7.88
C VAL A 194 26.58 35.95 7.86
N SER A 195 25.26 35.81 7.77
CA SER A 195 24.33 36.95 7.79
C SER A 195 24.41 37.77 9.08
N VAL A 196 24.57 37.11 10.23
CA VAL A 196 24.77 37.79 11.52
C VAL A 196 26.09 38.56 11.52
N THR A 197 27.17 38.01 10.96
CA THR A 197 28.45 38.71 10.89
C THR A 197 28.39 39.92 9.98
N GLU A 198 27.74 39.82 8.80
CA GLU A 198 27.57 40.94 7.87
C GLU A 198 26.69 42.05 8.44
N ARG A 199 25.63 41.69 9.19
CA ARG A 199 24.69 42.64 9.81
C ARG A 199 25.10 43.06 11.23
N THR A 200 26.36 42.84 11.63
CA THR A 200 26.87 43.16 12.97
C THR A 200 26.58 44.61 13.38
N ARG A 201 26.90 45.58 12.49
CA ARG A 201 26.73 47.01 12.77
C ARG A 201 25.26 47.39 12.96
N GLU A 202 24.38 46.83 12.15
CA GLU A 202 22.92 47.02 12.25
C GLU A 202 22.37 46.51 13.58
N ILE A 203 22.80 45.32 14.02
CA ILE A 203 22.42 44.75 15.32
C ILE A 203 22.90 45.64 16.47
N GLY A 204 24.11 46.19 16.37
CA GLY A 204 24.68 47.13 17.34
C GLY A 204 23.84 48.40 17.48
N VAL A 205 23.43 49.00 16.36
CA VAL A 205 22.56 50.19 16.36
C VAL A 205 21.21 49.88 17.01
N ARG A 206 20.58 48.75 16.69
CA ARG A 206 19.29 48.35 17.32
C ARG A 206 19.42 48.21 18.84
N LYS A 207 20.50 47.59 19.32
CA LYS A 207 20.77 47.43 20.76
C LYS A 207 21.03 48.77 21.45
N ALA A 208 21.78 49.68 20.81
CA ALA A 208 22.06 51.01 21.35
C ALA A 208 20.78 51.87 21.51
N VAL A 209 19.79 51.66 20.63
CA VAL A 209 18.48 52.33 20.68
C VAL A 209 17.51 51.64 21.67
N GLY A 210 17.92 50.52 22.29
CA GLY A 210 17.18 49.87 23.38
C GLY A 210 16.54 48.52 23.05
N ALA A 211 16.84 47.91 21.90
CA ALA A 211 16.34 46.56 21.58
C ALA A 211 16.86 45.52 22.59
N ARG A 212 15.96 44.69 23.13
CA ARG A 212 16.32 43.63 24.08
C ARG A 212 16.94 42.45 23.32
N ARG A 213 17.75 41.64 24.02
CA ARG A 213 18.33 40.41 23.46
C ARG A 213 17.28 39.47 22.84
N ARG A 214 16.11 39.37 23.47
CA ARG A 214 14.98 38.58 22.97
C ARG A 214 14.43 39.09 21.63
N ASP A 215 14.47 40.40 21.39
CA ASP A 215 13.89 41.00 20.18
C ASP A 215 14.79 40.65 18.98
N ILE A 216 16.11 40.78 19.16
CA ILE A 216 17.11 40.34 18.17
C ILE A 216 17.04 38.83 17.94
N MET A 217 16.93 38.04 19.01
CA MET A 217 16.84 36.57 18.90
C MET A 217 15.60 36.14 18.12
N MET A 218 14.43 36.72 18.43
CA MET A 218 13.18 36.41 17.73
C MET A 218 13.23 36.84 16.26
N GLN A 219 13.87 37.97 15.93
CA GLN A 219 14.05 38.38 14.53
C GLN A 219 14.81 37.32 13.73
N PHE A 220 16.00 36.94 14.17
CA PHE A 220 16.81 35.96 13.45
C PHE A 220 16.19 34.56 13.46
N LEU A 221 15.48 34.18 14.53
CA LEU A 221 14.76 32.91 14.57
C LEU A 221 13.59 32.89 13.57
N MET A 222 12.86 34.00 13.44
CA MET A 222 11.82 34.15 12.42
C MET A 222 12.39 34.16 11.00
N GLU A 223 13.56 34.77 10.76
CA GLU A 223 14.26 34.68 9.47
C GLU A 223 14.65 33.22 9.13
N ALA A 224 15.16 32.45 10.09
CA ALA A 224 15.47 31.04 9.87
C ALA A 224 14.20 30.18 9.64
N LEU A 225 13.13 30.46 10.40
CA LEU A 225 11.85 29.77 10.26
C LEU A 225 11.17 30.06 8.92
N THR A 226 11.20 31.30 8.44
CA THR A 226 10.62 31.64 7.13
C THR A 226 11.40 30.98 5.99
N LEU A 227 12.74 30.99 6.05
CA LEU A 227 13.57 30.28 5.09
C LEU A 227 13.26 28.78 5.07
N SER A 228 13.13 28.15 6.23
CA SER A 228 12.82 26.72 6.32
C SER A 228 11.41 26.39 5.86
N LEU A 229 10.41 27.22 6.17
CA LEU A 229 9.03 27.03 5.70
C LEU A 229 8.88 27.25 4.19
N ILE A 230 9.58 28.23 3.61
CA ILE A 230 9.60 28.44 2.15
C ILE A 230 10.25 27.22 1.49
N GLY A 231 11.40 26.76 1.98
CA GLY A 231 12.05 25.55 1.49
C GLY A 231 11.17 24.31 1.63
N GLY A 232 10.49 24.15 2.76
CA GLY A 232 9.53 23.07 3.02
C GLY A 232 8.35 23.12 2.05
N THR A 233 7.78 24.31 1.78
CA THR A 233 6.70 24.50 0.81
C THR A 233 7.15 24.07 -0.59
N LEU A 234 8.32 24.55 -1.03
CA LEU A 234 8.88 24.19 -2.34
C LEU A 234 9.18 22.68 -2.42
N GLY A 235 9.69 22.08 -1.34
CA GLY A 235 9.95 20.65 -1.25
C GLY A 235 8.68 19.81 -1.35
N VAL A 236 7.61 20.20 -0.65
CA VAL A 236 6.29 19.54 -0.74
C VAL A 236 5.74 19.65 -2.16
N LEU A 237 5.78 20.83 -2.78
CA LEU A 237 5.31 21.02 -4.15
C LEU A 237 6.11 20.18 -5.15
N ALA A 238 7.43 20.14 -5.02
CA ALA A 238 8.29 19.31 -5.85
C ALA A 238 7.99 17.81 -5.64
N GLY A 239 7.80 17.39 -4.39
CA GLY A 239 7.46 16.01 -4.04
C GLY A 239 6.11 15.56 -4.60
N ILE A 240 5.07 16.41 -4.49
CA ILE A 240 3.74 16.15 -5.07
C ILE A 240 3.85 16.05 -6.60
N SER A 241 4.57 16.99 -7.22
CA SER A 241 4.74 17.03 -8.67
C SER A 241 5.47 15.79 -9.20
N ALA A 242 6.56 15.39 -8.55
CA ALA A 242 7.32 14.19 -8.87
C ALA A 242 6.47 12.92 -8.67
N SER A 243 5.71 12.85 -7.58
CA SER A 243 4.83 11.70 -7.28
C SER A 243 3.76 11.52 -8.35
N HIS A 244 3.17 12.61 -8.83
CA HIS A 244 2.15 12.57 -9.89
C HIS A 244 2.73 12.23 -11.26
N LEU A 245 3.94 12.72 -11.56
CA LEU A 245 4.64 12.39 -12.79
C LEU A 245 4.98 10.89 -12.85
N LEU A 246 5.51 10.34 -11.75
CA LEU A 246 5.82 8.92 -11.64
C LEU A 246 4.56 8.05 -11.68
N ALA A 247 3.47 8.49 -11.04
CA ALA A 247 2.17 7.79 -11.09
C ALA A 247 1.72 7.54 -12.53
N ARG A 248 1.81 8.57 -13.38
CA ARG A 248 1.38 8.50 -14.79
C ARG A 248 2.31 7.66 -15.66
N LEU A 249 3.62 7.69 -15.39
CA LEU A 249 4.61 6.94 -16.18
C LEU A 249 4.61 5.44 -15.83
N ALA A 250 4.35 5.10 -14.57
CA ALA A 250 4.40 3.74 -14.06
C ALA A 250 3.01 3.07 -13.90
N ASP A 251 1.94 3.79 -14.23
CA ASP A 251 0.54 3.38 -14.03
C ASP A 251 0.24 2.96 -12.58
N TRP A 252 0.84 3.70 -11.63
CA TRP A 252 0.72 3.45 -10.20
C TRP A 252 -0.36 4.32 -9.57
N ASN A 253 -1.10 3.72 -8.64
CA ASN A 253 -2.06 4.45 -7.83
C ASN A 253 -1.32 5.21 -6.71
N THR A 254 -1.09 6.50 -6.91
CA THR A 254 -0.39 7.36 -5.94
C THR A 254 -1.38 8.01 -4.99
N LEU A 255 -1.20 7.76 -3.69
CA LEU A 255 -2.04 8.34 -2.63
C LEU A 255 -1.20 9.28 -1.77
N ILE A 256 -1.48 10.58 -1.85
CA ILE A 256 -0.78 11.61 -1.08
C ILE A 256 -1.60 11.89 0.18
N SER A 257 -1.07 11.48 1.34
CA SER A 257 -1.75 11.70 2.62
C SER A 257 -1.60 13.16 3.10
N PRO A 258 -2.71 13.85 3.46
CA PRO A 258 -2.65 15.17 4.09
C PRO A 258 -1.84 15.19 5.39
N GLU A 259 -1.83 14.09 6.14
CA GLU A 259 -1.06 13.96 7.38
C GLU A 259 0.45 14.02 7.10
N SER A 260 0.93 13.36 6.04
CA SER A 260 2.34 13.41 5.64
C SER A 260 2.79 14.82 5.24
N ILE A 261 1.90 15.59 4.62
CA ILE A 261 2.15 17.00 4.29
C ILE A 261 2.27 17.82 5.58
N ALA A 262 1.34 17.66 6.52
CA ALA A 262 1.38 18.37 7.80
C ALA A 262 2.65 18.04 8.60
N ILE A 263 3.03 16.75 8.65
CA ILE A 263 4.28 16.30 9.30
C ILE A 263 5.50 16.94 8.62
N SER A 264 5.52 17.05 7.29
CA SER A 264 6.63 17.68 6.56
C SER A 264 6.80 19.16 6.92
N PHE A 265 5.70 19.91 7.05
CA PHE A 265 5.74 21.31 7.50
C PHE A 265 6.22 21.44 8.95
N LEU A 266 5.73 20.58 9.84
CA LEU A 266 6.18 20.54 11.23
C LEU A 266 7.68 20.25 11.31
N PHE A 267 8.17 19.33 10.48
CA PHE A 267 9.60 19.01 10.39
C PHE A 267 10.42 20.19 9.88
N ALA A 268 9.97 20.87 8.81
CA ALA A 268 10.64 22.06 8.28
C ALA A 268 10.71 23.19 9.33
N ALA A 269 9.64 23.39 10.10
CA ALA A 269 9.63 24.36 11.19
C ALA A 269 10.61 23.97 12.31
N ALA A 270 10.60 22.71 12.74
CA ALA A 270 11.50 22.21 13.77
C ALA A 270 12.98 22.40 13.39
N VAL A 271 13.33 22.13 12.13
CA VAL A 271 14.70 22.28 11.60
C VAL A 271 15.13 23.75 11.58
N GLY A 272 14.26 24.64 11.09
CA GLY A 272 14.52 26.08 11.09
C GLY A 272 14.76 26.62 12.50
N ILE A 273 13.97 26.14 13.48
CA ILE A 273 14.14 26.52 14.89
C ILE A 273 15.45 25.98 15.46
N VAL A 274 15.72 24.68 15.33
CA VAL A 274 16.90 24.03 15.94
C VAL A 274 18.20 24.62 15.39
N PHE A 275 18.32 24.72 14.07
CA PHE A 275 19.54 25.23 13.42
C PHE A 275 19.62 26.76 13.39
N GLY A 276 18.49 27.47 13.51
CA GLY A 276 18.44 28.93 13.64
C GLY A 276 18.71 29.44 15.06
N LEU A 277 18.49 28.62 16.09
CA LEU A 277 18.61 29.04 17.48
C LEU A 277 20.05 29.46 17.86
N TYR A 278 21.05 28.69 17.43
CA TYR A 278 22.45 29.00 17.71
C TYR A 278 22.90 30.36 17.14
N PRO A 279 22.75 30.65 15.83
CA PRO A 279 23.11 31.96 15.26
C PRO A 279 22.26 33.09 15.84
N ALA A 280 20.96 32.89 16.05
CA ALA A 280 20.08 33.89 16.66
C ALA A 280 20.54 34.26 18.09
N ARG A 281 20.95 33.27 18.88
CA ARG A 281 21.52 33.49 20.22
C ARG A 281 22.85 34.22 20.15
N ARG A 282 23.71 33.89 19.18
CA ARG A 282 24.99 34.57 18.97
C ARG A 282 24.78 36.06 18.64
N ALA A 283 23.86 36.38 17.73
CA ALA A 283 23.48 37.76 17.40
C ALA A 283 22.96 38.53 18.62
N ALA A 284 22.09 37.90 19.41
CA ALA A 284 21.51 38.48 20.61
C ALA A 284 22.56 38.78 21.70
N LEU A 285 23.66 38.01 21.76
CA LEU A 285 24.73 38.17 22.77
C LEU A 285 25.87 39.11 22.34
N GLN A 286 25.87 39.61 21.11
CA GLN A 286 26.92 40.51 20.60
C GLN A 286 27.03 41.82 21.39
N ASP A 287 28.26 42.25 21.71
CA ASP A 287 28.54 43.48 22.44
C ASP A 287 28.26 44.72 21.58
N THR A 288 27.60 45.71 22.16
CA THR A 288 27.16 46.93 21.45
C THR A 288 28.35 47.81 21.08
N ILE A 289 29.37 47.91 21.94
CA ILE A 289 30.55 48.75 21.71
C ILE A 289 31.41 48.14 20.58
N VAL A 290 31.57 46.82 20.60
CA VAL A 290 32.32 46.09 19.56
C VAL A 290 31.59 46.15 18.22
N ALA A 291 30.26 45.98 18.22
CA ALA A 291 29.45 46.01 17.01
C ALA A 291 29.47 47.38 16.29
N LEU A 292 29.55 48.49 17.03
CA LEU A 292 29.60 49.85 16.45
C LEU A 292 30.99 50.23 15.91
N ARG A 293 32.05 49.56 16.35
CA ARG A 293 33.43 49.73 15.87
C ARG A 293 33.78 48.83 14.69
N TYR A 294 32.89 47.92 14.32
CA TYR A 294 33.07 47.02 13.19
C TYR A 294 32.84 47.81 11.89
N GLU A 295 33.85 47.85 11.01
CA GLU A 295 33.73 48.36 9.63
C GLU A 295 33.06 47.34 8.71
#